data_AF-A0A847E822-F1
#
_entry.id   AF-A0A847E822-F1
#
_cell.length_a   1.000
_cell.length_b   1.000
_cell.length_c   1.000
_cell.angle_alpha   90.00
_cell.angle_beta   90.00
_cell.angle_gamma   90.00
#
_symmetry.space_group_name_H-M   'P 1'
#
loop_
_entity.id
_entity.type
_entity.pdbx_description
1 polymer ?
#
loop_
_entity_poly.entity_id
_entity_poly.type
_entity_poly.pdbx_seq_one_letter_code
_entity_poly.pdbx_strand_id
1 'polypeptide(L)'
;MTANRSTNFFARQRDARKSCRNQLILFAMAVFIIVIVTTMAIRFAWYLYISTQAHTLINFEAAQRYQQKLSTFTFFDPAFFLFMAMLIVCFILAASLIKMNSLQKGGGAVAEMLGGRAIIAATTDPSEKRLINVVEEMAIASGIPVPQVYVLDAENNINAFAAGLEITDSAV
;
A
#
# COMPACT_ATOMS: atom_id res chain seq x y z
N MET A 1 17.99 37.08 6.10
CA MET A 1 18.95 35.96 6.04
C MET A 1 18.28 34.80 5.31
N THR A 2 18.72 34.53 4.09
CA THR A 2 18.02 33.78 3.05
C THR A 2 18.23 32.27 3.18
N ALA A 3 17.21 31.58 3.66
CA ALA A 3 17.16 30.12 3.81
C ALA A 3 16.81 29.40 2.48
N ASN A 4 17.48 29.76 1.39
CA ASN A 4 17.27 29.10 0.09
C ASN A 4 18.62 28.84 -0.60
N ARG A 5 19.33 27.82 -0.14
CA ARG A 5 20.46 27.22 -0.86
C ARG A 5 20.12 25.76 -1.15
N SER A 6 20.29 25.38 -2.42
CA SER A 6 20.11 24.03 -2.98
C SER A 6 20.99 22.94 -2.36
N THR A 7 21.87 23.27 -1.41
CA THR A 7 22.93 22.40 -0.89
C THR A 7 22.69 21.83 0.52
N ASN A 8 21.53 22.08 1.16
CA ASN A 8 21.31 21.66 2.54
C ASN A 8 20.69 20.26 2.65
N PHE A 9 21.48 19.20 2.36
CA PHE A 9 21.09 17.79 2.46
C PHE A 9 20.45 17.43 3.81
N PHE A 10 20.99 17.99 4.90
CA PHE A 10 20.48 17.76 6.26
C PHE A 10 19.11 18.39 6.54
N ALA A 11 18.76 19.48 5.85
CA ALA A 11 17.42 20.07 5.95
C ALA A 11 16.38 19.16 5.28
N ARG A 12 16.69 18.66 4.07
CA ARG A 12 15.83 17.69 3.37
C ARG A 12 15.66 16.37 4.12
N GLN A 13 16.70 15.88 4.80
CA GLN A 13 16.61 14.66 5.61
C GLN A 13 15.74 14.82 6.87
N ARG A 14 15.62 16.04 7.40
CA ARG A 14 14.69 16.36 8.51
C ARG A 14 13.26 16.54 8.00
N ASP A 15 13.08 17.17 6.84
CA ASP A 15 11.76 17.35 6.24
C ASP A 15 11.17 16.00 5.79
N ALA A 16 11.99 15.11 5.21
CA ALA A 16 11.58 13.75 4.86
C ALA A 16 11.11 12.94 6.09
N ARG A 17 11.81 13.06 7.24
CA ARG A 17 11.42 12.38 8.50
C ARG A 17 10.13 12.94 9.09
N LYS A 18 9.92 14.26 9.05
CA LYS A 18 8.66 14.88 9.51
C LYS A 18 7.49 14.44 8.63
N SER A 19 7.68 14.37 7.32
CA SER A 19 6.66 13.88 6.38
C SER A 19 6.31 12.42 6.65
N CYS A 20 7.29 11.55 6.90
CA CYS A 20 7.05 10.15 7.25
C CYS A 20 6.22 10.01 8.54
N ARG A 21 6.52 10.80 9.58
CA ARG A 21 5.71 10.80 10.82
C ARG A 21 4.28 11.28 10.57
N ASN A 22 4.10 12.37 9.81
CA ASN A 22 2.77 12.87 9.49
C ASN A 22 1.96 11.85 8.67
N GLN A 23 2.60 11.18 7.70
CA GLN A 23 1.97 10.11 6.92
C GLN A 23 1.56 8.94 7.81
N LEU A 24 2.39 8.55 8.78
CA LEU A 24 2.07 7.47 9.71
C LEU A 24 0.89 7.83 10.64
N ILE A 25 0.82 9.08 11.11
CA ILE A 25 -0.32 9.58 11.90
C ILE A 25 -1.60 9.58 11.05
N LEU A 26 -1.55 10.11 9.83
CA LEU A 26 -2.69 10.12 8.91
C LEU A 26 -3.15 8.70 8.58
N PHE A 27 -2.22 7.78 8.37
CA PHE A 27 -2.52 6.37 8.14
C PHE A 27 -3.19 5.73 9.36
N ALA A 28 -2.66 5.94 10.57
CA ALA A 28 -3.28 5.43 11.79
C ALA A 28 -4.69 5.99 12.00
N MET A 29 -4.90 7.28 11.73
CA MET A 29 -6.23 7.90 11.76
C MET A 29 -7.17 7.29 10.72
N ALA A 30 -6.70 7.06 9.49
CA ALA A 30 -7.48 6.43 8.44
C ALA A 30 -7.90 5.00 8.82
N VAL A 31 -6.98 4.19 9.36
CA VAL A 31 -7.27 2.85 9.86
C VAL A 31 -8.30 2.90 10.99
N PHE A 32 -8.15 3.82 11.93
CA PHE A 32 -9.10 4.00 13.02
C PHE A 32 -10.52 4.35 12.52
N ILE A 33 -10.62 5.26 11.55
CA ILE A 33 -11.90 5.60 10.91
C ILE A 33 -12.50 4.37 10.21
N ILE A 34 -11.69 3.61 9.47
CA ILE A 34 -12.15 2.39 8.80
C ILE A 34 -12.71 1.39 9.81
N VAL A 35 -12.02 1.16 10.93
CA VAL A 35 -12.49 0.26 12.00
C VAL A 35 -13.84 0.73 12.56
N ILE A 36 -14.00 2.03 12.84
CA ILE A 36 -15.27 2.59 13.31
C ILE A 36 -16.38 2.36 12.28
N VAL A 37 -16.15 2.79 11.03
CA VAL A 37 -17.16 2.73 9.97
C VAL A 37 -17.59 1.30 9.68
N THR A 38 -16.63 0.37 9.55
CA THR A 38 -16.92 -1.04 9.28
C THR A 38 -17.66 -1.70 10.44
N THR A 39 -17.24 -1.45 11.68
CA THR A 39 -17.92 -2.00 12.87
C THR A 39 -19.36 -1.45 12.97
N MET A 40 -19.54 -0.15 12.75
CA MET A 40 -20.87 0.50 12.75
C MET A 40 -21.76 -0.03 11.61
N ALA A 41 -21.23 -0.18 10.41
CA ALA A 41 -21.98 -0.70 9.26
C ALA A 41 -22.46 -2.14 9.49
N ILE A 42 -21.59 -3.00 10.02
CA ILE A 42 -21.95 -4.40 10.35
C ILE A 42 -23.01 -4.44 11.45
N ARG A 43 -22.86 -3.64 12.51
CA ARG A 43 -23.85 -3.53 13.59
C ARG A 43 -25.19 -3.01 13.10
N PHE A 44 -25.19 -2.02 12.22
CA PHE A 44 -26.39 -1.47 11.62
C PHE A 44 -27.11 -2.49 10.73
N ALA A 45 -26.37 -3.20 9.86
CA ALA A 45 -26.93 -4.27 9.05
C ALA A 45 -27.53 -5.40 9.90
N TRP A 46 -26.84 -5.77 10.98
CA TRP A 46 -27.33 -6.77 11.93
C TRP A 46 -28.60 -6.30 12.67
N TYR A 47 -28.65 -5.03 13.08
CA TYR A 47 -29.83 -4.42 13.68
C TYR A 47 -31.04 -4.49 12.73
N LEU A 48 -30.87 -4.08 11.47
CA LEU A 48 -31.92 -4.16 10.46
C LEU A 48 -32.40 -5.59 10.21
N TYR A 49 -31.46 -6.54 10.20
CA TYR A 49 -31.79 -7.96 10.05
C TYR A 49 -32.66 -8.47 11.21
N ILE A 50 -32.23 -8.23 12.45
CA ILE A 50 -33.00 -8.66 13.64
C ILE A 50 -34.35 -7.95 13.71
N SER A 51 -34.43 -6.64 13.43
CA SER A 51 -35.68 -5.90 13.47
C SER A 51 -36.68 -6.43 12.44
N THR A 52 -36.22 -6.76 11.24
CA THR A 52 -37.07 -7.31 10.19
C THR A 52 -37.62 -8.68 10.60
N GLN A 53 -36.77 -9.57 11.11
CA GLN A 53 -37.18 -10.90 11.57
C GLN A 53 -38.16 -10.83 12.76
N ALA A 54 -37.97 -9.89 13.69
CA ALA A 54 -38.84 -9.73 14.84
C ALA A 54 -40.31 -9.44 14.45
N HIS A 55 -40.53 -8.74 13.33
CA HIS A 55 -41.87 -8.33 12.89
C HIS A 55 -42.48 -9.20 11.78
N THR A 56 -41.67 -9.97 11.04
CA THR A 56 -42.13 -10.73 9.86
C THR A 56 -42.31 -12.23 10.09
N LEU A 57 -41.72 -12.78 11.16
CA LEU A 57 -41.84 -14.20 11.48
C LEU A 57 -43.26 -14.55 11.98
N ILE A 58 -43.94 -15.44 11.25
CA ILE A 58 -45.27 -15.97 11.61
C ILE A 58 -45.19 -16.88 12.86
N ASN A 59 -44.04 -17.53 13.06
CA ASN A 59 -43.80 -18.38 14.23
C ASN A 59 -43.59 -17.51 15.47
N PHE A 60 -44.61 -17.42 16.34
CA PHE A 60 -44.61 -16.61 17.55
C PHE A 60 -43.39 -16.84 18.46
N GLU A 61 -43.00 -18.09 18.69
CA GLU A 61 -41.81 -18.40 19.50
C GLU A 61 -40.51 -17.86 18.88
N ALA A 62 -40.39 -17.92 17.56
CA ALA A 62 -39.23 -17.42 16.85
C ALA A 62 -39.20 -15.88 16.87
N ALA A 63 -40.33 -15.23 16.60
CA ALA A 63 -40.46 -13.78 16.66
C ALA A 63 -40.10 -13.23 18.05
N GLN A 64 -40.57 -13.87 19.13
CA GLN A 64 -40.27 -13.48 20.51
C GLN A 64 -38.77 -13.59 20.84
N ARG A 65 -38.06 -14.61 20.30
CA ARG A 65 -36.59 -14.72 20.43
C ARG A 65 -35.86 -13.57 19.74
N TYR A 66 -36.29 -13.15 18.55
CA TYR A 66 -35.70 -12.00 17.86
C TYR A 66 -36.01 -10.67 18.57
N GLN A 67 -37.20 -10.53 19.14
CA GLN A 67 -37.57 -9.37 19.93
C GLN A 67 -36.73 -9.24 21.22
N GLN A 68 -36.42 -10.36 21.88
CA GLN A 68 -35.49 -10.39 23.02
C GLN A 68 -34.04 -10.05 22.60
N LYS A 69 -33.61 -10.53 21.42
CA LYS A 69 -32.29 -10.14 20.86
C LYS A 69 -32.23 -8.66 20.53
N LEU A 70 -33.33 -8.06 20.05
CA LEU A 70 -33.43 -6.63 19.76
C LEU A 70 -33.39 -5.77 21.02
N SER A 71 -34.05 -6.18 22.10
CA SER A 71 -34.08 -5.42 23.36
C SER A 71 -32.73 -5.39 24.09
N THR A 72 -31.91 -6.43 23.91
CA THR A 72 -30.55 -6.51 24.50
C THR A 72 -29.48 -5.98 23.53
N PHE A 73 -29.87 -5.55 22.32
CA PHE A 73 -28.93 -5.09 21.32
C PHE A 73 -28.33 -3.74 21.70
N THR A 74 -26.99 -3.67 21.72
CA THR A 74 -26.26 -2.42 21.85
C THR A 74 -25.56 -2.10 20.52
N PHE A 75 -25.54 -0.82 20.14
CA PHE A 75 -24.79 -0.38 18.96
C PHE A 75 -23.27 -0.46 19.19
N PHE A 76 -22.83 -0.16 20.41
CA PHE A 76 -21.43 -0.24 20.80
C PHE A 76 -21.21 -1.37 21.80
N ASP A 77 -20.29 -2.26 21.45
CA ASP A 77 -19.84 -3.38 22.26
C ASP A 77 -18.31 -3.40 22.20
N PRO A 78 -17.63 -3.08 23.32
CA PRO A 78 -16.18 -2.99 23.35
C PRO A 78 -15.48 -4.29 22.92
N ALA A 79 -16.05 -5.45 23.25
CA ALA A 79 -15.42 -6.74 22.93
C ALA A 79 -15.44 -7.00 21.42
N PHE A 80 -16.59 -6.76 20.78
CA PHE A 80 -16.72 -6.89 19.33
C PHE A 80 -15.88 -5.86 18.57
N PHE A 81 -15.85 -4.62 19.06
CA PHE A 81 -15.03 -3.56 18.48
C PHE A 81 -13.54 -3.92 18.52
N LEU A 82 -13.03 -4.39 19.66
CA LEU A 82 -11.62 -4.82 19.79
C LEU A 82 -11.30 -6.01 18.90
N PHE A 83 -12.20 -7.00 18.80
CA PHE A 83 -12.04 -8.13 17.91
C PHE A 83 -11.94 -7.70 16.44
N MET A 84 -12.84 -6.84 15.98
CA MET A 84 -12.83 -6.30 14.62
C MET A 84 -11.59 -5.44 14.35
N ALA A 85 -11.21 -4.58 15.30
CA ALA A 85 -10.01 -3.77 15.20
C ALA A 85 -8.76 -4.65 15.04
N MET A 86 -8.65 -5.71 15.86
CA MET A 86 -7.53 -6.66 15.78
C MET A 86 -7.50 -7.39 14.44
N LEU A 87 -8.65 -7.88 13.95
CA LEU A 87 -8.73 -8.51 12.63
C LEU A 87 -8.28 -7.58 11.50
N ILE A 88 -8.79 -6.35 11.47
CA ILE A 88 -8.46 -5.38 10.42
C ILE A 88 -6.97 -5.03 10.48
N VAL A 89 -6.43 -4.76 11.66
CA VAL A 89 -5.00 -4.44 11.83
C VAL A 89 -4.13 -5.63 11.41
N CYS A 90 -4.46 -6.85 11.85
CA CYS A 90 -3.74 -8.06 11.43
C CYS A 90 -3.76 -8.26 9.92
N PHE A 91 -4.92 -8.04 9.28
CA PHE A 91 -5.05 -8.14 7.83
C PHE A 91 -4.18 -7.10 7.10
N ILE A 92 -4.22 -5.84 7.54
CA ILE A 92 -3.40 -4.76 6.98
C ILE A 92 -1.91 -5.07 7.17
N LEU A 93 -1.51 -5.53 8.36
CA LEU A 93 -0.12 -5.92 8.64
C LEU A 93 0.33 -7.07 7.74
N ALA A 94 -0.48 -8.12 7.58
CA ALA A 94 -0.16 -9.23 6.70
C ALA A 94 0.00 -8.76 5.24
N ALA A 95 -0.95 -7.98 4.72
CA ALA A 95 -0.86 -7.41 3.38
C ALA A 95 0.38 -6.52 3.20
N SER A 96 0.71 -5.70 4.20
CA SER A 96 1.89 -4.83 4.21
C SER A 96 3.19 -5.64 4.21
N LEU A 97 3.28 -6.71 5.01
CA LEU A 97 4.45 -7.59 5.05
C LEU A 97 4.65 -8.32 3.73
N ILE A 98 3.58 -8.84 3.13
CA ILE A 98 3.63 -9.48 1.81
C ILE A 98 4.12 -8.47 0.76
N LYS A 99 3.56 -7.25 0.77
CA LYS A 99 3.97 -6.19 -0.16
C LYS A 99 5.43 -5.80 0.06
N MET A 100 5.86 -5.65 1.31
CA MET A 100 7.24 -5.33 1.64
C MET A 100 8.21 -6.42 1.17
N ASN A 101 7.86 -7.70 1.36
CA ASN A 101 8.64 -8.82 0.83
C ASN A 101 8.69 -8.84 -0.70
N SER A 102 7.60 -8.44 -1.39
CA SER A 102 7.61 -8.31 -2.85
C SER A 102 8.55 -7.21 -3.34
N LEU A 103 8.64 -6.09 -2.61
CA LEU A 103 9.53 -4.97 -2.90
C LEU A 103 10.99 -5.26 -2.54
N GLN A 104 11.24 -6.14 -1.58
CA GLN A 104 12.59 -6.60 -1.22
C GLN A 104 13.27 -7.45 -2.31
N LYS A 105 12.53 -7.87 -3.34
CA LYS A 105 13.11 -8.58 -4.49
C LYS A 105 13.96 -7.69 -5.41
N GLY A 106 14.06 -6.40 -5.10
CA GLY A 106 14.94 -5.43 -5.77
C GLY A 106 14.24 -4.59 -6.83
N GLY A 107 15.00 -3.68 -7.45
CA GLY A 107 14.54 -2.77 -8.48
C GLY A 107 13.94 -3.47 -9.70
N GLY A 108 14.52 -4.61 -10.11
CA GLY A 108 14.04 -5.37 -11.27
C GLY A 108 12.61 -5.89 -11.08
N ALA A 109 12.27 -6.37 -9.87
CA ALA A 109 10.92 -6.79 -9.55
C ALA A 109 9.91 -5.62 -9.61
N VAL A 110 10.32 -4.42 -9.21
CA VAL A 110 9.48 -3.21 -9.33
C VAL A 110 9.28 -2.85 -10.81
N ALA A 111 10.34 -2.95 -11.62
CA ALA A 111 10.25 -2.69 -13.05
C ALA A 111 9.30 -3.65 -13.76
N GLU A 112 9.40 -4.94 -13.49
CA GLU A 112 8.50 -5.97 -14.04
C GLU A 112 7.04 -5.77 -13.61
N MET A 113 6.81 -5.36 -12.35
CA MET A 113 5.46 -5.05 -11.85
C MET A 113 4.81 -3.85 -12.55
N LEU A 114 5.62 -2.92 -13.07
CA LEU A 114 5.16 -1.79 -13.88
C LEU A 114 5.02 -2.14 -15.37
N GLY A 115 5.21 -3.41 -15.74
CA GLY A 115 5.15 -3.87 -17.13
C GLY A 115 6.46 -3.68 -17.89
N GLY A 116 7.57 -3.46 -17.19
CA GLY A 116 8.89 -3.37 -17.77
C GLY A 116 9.35 -4.71 -18.35
N ARG A 117 9.83 -4.67 -19.59
CA ARG A 117 10.53 -5.78 -20.23
C ARG A 117 12.03 -5.58 -20.04
N ALA A 118 12.69 -6.59 -19.46
CA ALA A 118 14.14 -6.56 -19.31
C ALA A 118 14.83 -6.56 -20.69
N ILE A 119 15.81 -5.68 -20.87
CA ILE A 119 16.67 -5.68 -22.04
C ILE A 119 17.85 -6.62 -21.78
N ILE A 120 18.07 -7.54 -22.72
CA ILE A 120 19.21 -8.47 -22.66
C ILE A 120 20.40 -7.81 -23.37
N ALA A 121 21.61 -7.92 -22.81
CA ALA A 121 22.83 -7.37 -23.39
C ALA A 121 23.12 -7.84 -24.85
N ALA A 122 22.59 -9.02 -25.22
CA ALA A 122 22.69 -9.58 -26.57
C ALA A 122 21.62 -9.07 -27.56
N THR A 123 20.85 -8.04 -27.21
CA THR A 123 19.85 -7.44 -28.10
C THR A 123 20.46 -7.04 -29.45
N THR A 124 19.69 -7.15 -30.52
CA THR A 124 20.09 -6.73 -31.88
C THR A 124 19.57 -5.33 -32.23
N ASP A 125 18.66 -4.76 -31.44
CA ASP A 125 18.14 -3.42 -31.66
C ASP A 125 19.22 -2.34 -31.34
N PRO A 126 19.61 -1.50 -32.31
CA PRO A 126 20.54 -0.41 -32.08
C PRO A 126 20.13 0.56 -30.96
N SER A 127 18.83 0.78 -30.77
CA SER A 127 18.29 1.70 -29.76
C SER A 127 18.45 1.13 -28.36
N GLU A 128 18.13 -0.15 -28.17
CA GLU A 128 18.32 -0.85 -26.91
C GLU A 128 19.81 -0.96 -26.55
N LYS A 129 20.69 -1.25 -27.53
CA LYS A 129 22.14 -1.21 -27.31
C LYS A 129 22.63 0.17 -26.87
N ARG A 130 22.14 1.22 -27.52
CA ARG A 130 22.51 2.59 -27.14
C ARG A 130 22.08 2.90 -25.72
N LEU A 131 20.88 2.47 -25.32
CA LEU A 131 20.39 2.64 -23.96
C LEU A 131 21.30 1.93 -22.95
N ILE A 132 21.62 0.66 -23.17
CA ILE A 132 22.54 -0.12 -22.31
C ILE A 132 23.88 0.60 -22.19
N ASN A 133 24.50 0.98 -23.31
CA ASN A 133 25.81 1.64 -23.29
C ASN A 133 25.76 2.96 -22.50
N VAL A 134 24.70 3.76 -22.65
CA VAL A 134 24.55 5.01 -21.90
C VAL A 134 24.41 4.74 -20.40
N VAL A 135 23.61 3.73 -20.02
CA VAL A 135 23.44 3.35 -18.62
C VAL A 135 24.76 2.83 -18.03
N GLU A 136 25.51 2.01 -18.76
CA GLU A 136 26.83 1.51 -18.35
C GLU A 136 27.82 2.65 -18.13
N GLU A 137 27.95 3.58 -19.09
CA GLU A 137 28.84 4.73 -18.95
C GLU A 137 28.45 5.63 -17.78
N MET A 138 27.14 5.82 -17.54
CA MET A 138 26.65 6.57 -16.38
C MET A 138 26.94 5.83 -15.06
N ALA A 139 26.84 4.50 -15.04
CA ALA A 139 27.15 3.68 -13.86
C ALA A 139 28.65 3.71 -13.53
N ILE A 140 29.50 3.59 -14.56
CA ILE A 140 30.97 3.71 -14.44
C ILE A 140 31.34 5.10 -13.93
N ALA A 141 30.80 6.16 -14.54
CA ALA A 141 31.04 7.54 -14.14
C ALA A 141 30.57 7.82 -12.70
N SER A 142 29.49 7.18 -12.27
CA SER A 142 28.93 7.32 -10.93
C SER A 142 29.54 6.37 -9.89
N GLY A 143 30.39 5.43 -10.30
CA GLY A 143 31.01 4.44 -9.41
C GLY A 143 30.03 3.46 -8.78
N ILE A 144 28.91 3.16 -9.46
CA ILE A 144 27.89 2.22 -9.00
C ILE A 144 27.88 0.94 -9.84
N PRO A 145 27.45 -0.21 -9.28
CA PRO A 145 27.10 -1.38 -10.08
C PRO A 145 26.14 -1.02 -11.22
N VAL A 146 26.32 -1.64 -12.39
CA VAL A 146 25.45 -1.41 -13.55
C VAL A 146 24.03 -1.88 -13.19
N PRO A 147 23.01 -0.99 -13.21
CA PRO A 147 21.64 -1.36 -12.91
C PRO A 147 21.05 -2.24 -14.01
N GLN A 148 20.04 -3.03 -13.66
CA GLN A 148 19.26 -3.76 -14.65
C GLN A 148 18.44 -2.78 -15.51
N VAL A 149 18.39 -2.97 -16.82
CA VAL A 149 17.72 -2.05 -17.76
C VAL A 149 16.41 -2.63 -18.27
N TYR A 150 15.34 -1.87 -18.16
CA TYR A 150 13.99 -2.24 -18.58
C TYR A 150 13.38 -1.21 -19.54
N VAL A 151 12.46 -1.67 -20.40
CA VAL A 151 11.65 -0.80 -21.27
C VAL A 151 10.18 -0.98 -20.93
N LEU A 152 9.45 0.13 -20.78
CA LEU A 152 8.01 0.14 -20.63
C LEU A 152 7.34 0.24 -22.01
N ASP A 153 7.20 -0.88 -22.71
CA ASP A 153 6.61 -0.88 -24.06
C ASP A 153 5.15 -0.39 -24.09
N ALA A 154 4.43 -0.51 -22.98
CA ALA A 154 3.02 -0.15 -22.85
C ALA A 154 2.76 1.31 -22.44
N GLU A 155 3.81 2.09 -22.12
CA GLU A 155 3.68 3.48 -21.69
C GLU A 155 3.73 4.42 -22.90
N ASN A 156 2.65 5.18 -23.11
CA ASN A 156 2.54 6.08 -24.27
C ASN A 156 3.19 7.45 -24.02
N ASN A 157 3.46 7.80 -22.76
CA ASN A 157 4.11 9.04 -22.38
C ASN A 157 5.61 8.86 -22.17
N ILE A 158 6.38 9.94 -22.31
CA ILE A 158 7.81 9.91 -21.97
C ILE A 158 7.94 9.80 -20.45
N ASN A 159 8.36 8.63 -19.98
CA ASN A 159 8.58 8.35 -18.56
C ASN A 159 9.83 7.50 -18.38
N ALA A 160 10.52 7.71 -17.27
CA ALA A 160 11.64 6.91 -16.81
C ALA A 160 11.71 6.98 -15.29
N PHE A 161 12.06 5.88 -14.64
CA PHE A 161 12.26 5.83 -13.19
C PHE A 161 13.47 4.94 -12.88
N ALA A 162 13.96 5.04 -11.65
CA ALA A 162 14.92 4.09 -11.11
C ALA A 162 14.35 3.49 -9.83
N ALA A 163 14.48 2.18 -9.66
CA ALA A 163 13.99 1.44 -8.50
C ALA A 163 15.12 0.61 -7.89
N GLY A 164 15.05 0.34 -6.59
CA GLY A 164 16.06 -0.40 -5.84
C GLY A 164 16.05 0.02 -4.37
N LEU A 165 16.27 -0.91 -3.45
CA LEU A 165 16.46 -0.59 -2.04
C LEU A 165 17.92 -0.23 -1.75
N GLU A 166 18.84 -0.84 -2.50
CA GLU A 166 20.27 -0.61 -2.45
C GLU A 166 20.79 -0.29 -3.87
N ILE A 167 22.05 0.10 -3.97
CA ILE A 167 22.63 0.42 -5.28
C ILE A 167 22.85 -0.89 -6.09
N THR A 168 23.11 -1.99 -5.41
CA THR A 168 23.37 -3.31 -5.99
C THR A 168 22.13 -4.01 -6.55
N ASP A 169 20.93 -3.62 -6.11
CA ASP A 169 19.66 -4.20 -6.59
C ASP A 169 18.90 -3.24 -7.53
N SER A 170 19.59 -2.21 -8.03
CA SER A 170 18.96 -1.15 -8.81
C SER A 170 18.55 -1.57 -10.22
N ALA A 171 17.43 -1.01 -10.68
CA ALA A 171 16.93 -1.12 -12.04
C ALA A 171 16.45 0.23 -12.55
N VAL A 172 16.57 0.44 -13.86
CA VAL A 172 16.18 1.67 -14.59
C VAL A 172 15.30 1.30 -15.77
#